data_AF-A0A842QMJ4-F1
#
_entry.id   AF-A0A842QMJ4-F1
#
_cell.length_a   1.000
_cell.length_b   1.000
_cell.length_c   1.000
_cell.angle_alpha   90.00
_cell.angle_beta   90.00
_cell.angle_gamma   90.00
#
_symmetry.space_group_name_H-M   'P 1'
#
loop_
_entity.id
_entity.type
_entity.pdbx_description
1 polymer ?
#
loop_
_entity_poly.entity_id
_entity_poly.type
_entity_poly.pdbx_seq_one_letter_code
_entity_poly.pdbx_strand_id
1 'polypeptide(L)'
;MSKNQFYTKIKDFKKKIQINEKLGLDDRDNTILSLLQKNPHVPQEEIAKKVKLSQPSVGARIRKLHEKGVLYSVNGVNFRTVNLSLAKVDVNATNTTAIIKEFKDCPFFINALITSGKYNLCLFFTATDLKRLEGIVNCHLRGNPKVKEIELNIVITSAKDLVLPMNIDYENKNQVNCPQNCSHIEDETISVH
;
A
#
# COMPACT_ATOMS: atom_id res chain seq x y z
N MET A 1 -37.62 -9.20 2.31
CA MET A 1 -36.43 -8.38 2.62
C MET A 1 -36.73 -7.54 3.86
N SER A 2 -35.91 -7.59 4.91
CA SER A 2 -36.20 -6.86 6.16
C SER A 2 -35.94 -5.35 5.97
N LYS A 3 -36.74 -4.49 6.62
CA LYS A 3 -36.56 -3.02 6.62
C LYS A 3 -35.11 -2.61 6.91
N ASN A 4 -34.41 -3.36 7.77
CA ASN A 4 -33.02 -3.10 8.14
C ASN A 4 -32.04 -3.20 6.96
N GLN A 5 -32.24 -4.16 6.05
CA GLN A 5 -31.37 -4.35 4.89
C GLN A 5 -31.50 -3.21 3.86
N PHE A 6 -32.66 -2.54 3.83
CA PHE A 6 -32.93 -1.37 3.00
C PHE A 6 -32.29 -0.09 3.58
N TYR A 7 -32.40 0.10 4.90
CA TYR A 7 -31.77 1.23 5.59
C TYR A 7 -30.23 1.21 5.51
N THR A 8 -29.62 0.03 5.58
CA THR A 8 -28.17 -0.11 5.40
C THR A 8 -27.73 0.27 3.98
N LYS A 9 -28.45 -0.19 2.95
CA LYS A 9 -28.19 0.21 1.55
C LYS A 9 -28.34 1.73 1.33
N ILE A 10 -29.31 2.37 1.98
CA ILE A 10 -29.50 3.83 1.90
C ILE A 10 -28.37 4.60 2.60
N LYS A 11 -27.86 4.10 3.74
CA LYS A 11 -26.69 4.69 4.41
C LYS A 11 -25.42 4.55 3.55
N ASP A 12 -25.20 3.38 2.97
CA ASP A 12 -24.07 3.15 2.05
C ASP A 12 -24.18 4.02 0.80
N PHE A 13 -25.39 4.23 0.29
CA PHE A 13 -25.68 5.14 -0.81
C PHE A 13 -25.40 6.61 -0.46
N LYS A 14 -25.84 7.08 0.73
CA LYS A 14 -25.53 8.44 1.22
C LYS A 14 -24.03 8.68 1.40
N LYS A 15 -23.28 7.66 1.83
CA LYS A 15 -21.81 7.75 1.95
C LYS A 15 -21.12 7.84 0.58
N LYS A 16 -21.70 7.22 -0.46
CA LYS A 16 -21.22 7.30 -1.85
C LYS A 16 -21.40 8.70 -2.46
N ILE A 17 -22.46 9.42 -2.07
CA ILE A 17 -22.77 10.78 -2.55
C ILE A 17 -21.79 11.83 -1.99
N GLN A 18 -21.35 11.70 -0.74
CA GLN A 18 -20.50 12.72 -0.11
C GLN A 18 -19.11 12.84 -0.75
N ILE A 19 -18.58 11.75 -1.31
CA ILE A 19 -17.30 11.75 -2.05
C ILE A 19 -17.49 12.37 -3.44
N ASN A 20 -18.58 12.04 -4.13
CA ASN A 20 -18.91 12.58 -5.45
C ASN A 20 -19.08 14.10 -5.41
N GLU A 21 -19.81 14.62 -4.43
CA GLU A 21 -20.02 16.07 -4.27
C GLU A 21 -18.71 16.80 -4.00
N LYS A 22 -17.88 16.27 -3.10
CA LYS A 22 -16.57 16.86 -2.77
C LYS A 22 -15.60 16.87 -3.96
N LEU A 23 -15.64 15.83 -4.79
CA LEU A 23 -14.72 15.68 -5.93
C LEU A 23 -15.32 16.16 -7.26
N GLY A 24 -16.59 16.58 -7.26
CA GLY A 24 -17.34 16.95 -8.46
C GLY A 24 -17.37 15.81 -9.49
N LEU A 25 -17.73 14.60 -9.05
CA LEU A 25 -17.85 13.40 -9.88
C LEU A 25 -19.32 13.08 -10.16
N ASP A 26 -19.63 12.75 -11.41
CA ASP A 26 -20.97 12.30 -11.79
C ASP A 26 -21.07 10.76 -11.89
N ASP A 27 -22.27 10.25 -12.22
CA ASP A 27 -22.50 8.81 -12.35
C ASP A 27 -21.68 8.16 -13.49
N ARG A 28 -21.32 8.96 -14.52
CA ARG A 28 -20.50 8.49 -15.63
C ARG A 28 -19.07 8.29 -15.16
N ASP A 29 -18.52 9.22 -14.38
CA ASP A 29 -17.19 9.09 -13.77
C ASP A 29 -17.11 7.86 -12.86
N ASN A 30 -18.14 7.61 -12.06
CA ASN A 30 -18.23 6.41 -11.22
C ASN A 30 -18.25 5.12 -12.04
N THR A 31 -18.94 5.12 -13.18
CA THR A 31 -18.97 3.97 -14.08
C THR A 31 -17.61 3.75 -14.74
N ILE A 32 -16.93 4.82 -15.17
CA ILE A 32 -15.57 4.79 -15.74
C ILE A 32 -14.59 4.19 -14.72
N LEU A 33 -14.57 4.71 -13.48
CA LEU A 33 -13.72 4.21 -12.40
C LEU A 33 -13.98 2.73 -12.12
N SER A 34 -15.24 2.31 -12.08
CA SER A 34 -15.59 0.91 -11.83
C SER A 34 -15.12 -0.04 -12.95
N LEU A 35 -15.13 0.40 -14.21
CA LEU A 35 -14.64 -0.39 -15.33
C LEU A 35 -13.11 -0.51 -15.29
N LEU A 36 -12.42 0.61 -15.06
CA LEU A 36 -10.96 0.66 -14.96
C LEU A 36 -10.44 -0.15 -13.76
N GLN A 37 -11.14 -0.12 -12.61
CA GLN A 37 -10.78 -0.92 -11.45
C GLN A 37 -10.84 -2.44 -11.75
N LYS A 38 -11.81 -2.88 -12.55
CA LYS A 38 -11.97 -4.30 -12.90
C LYS A 38 -10.97 -4.74 -13.95
N ASN A 39 -10.71 -3.88 -14.93
CA ASN A 39 -9.73 -4.12 -15.98
C ASN A 39 -9.06 -2.78 -16.33
N PRO A 40 -7.84 -2.53 -15.82
CA PRO A 40 -7.09 -1.31 -16.14
C PRO A 40 -6.81 -1.12 -17.64
N HIS A 41 -6.86 -2.20 -18.43
CA HIS A 41 -6.60 -2.20 -19.87
C HIS A 41 -7.88 -2.19 -20.71
N VAL A 42 -9.05 -1.96 -20.11
CA VAL A 42 -10.32 -1.89 -20.87
C VAL A 42 -10.25 -0.80 -21.95
N PRO A 43 -10.57 -1.10 -23.22
CA PRO A 43 -10.53 -0.11 -24.29
C PRO A 43 -11.49 1.05 -24.03
N GLN A 44 -11.05 2.28 -24.30
CA GLN A 44 -11.90 3.47 -24.10
C GLN A 44 -13.17 3.45 -24.95
N GLU A 45 -13.15 2.79 -26.10
CA GLU A 45 -14.33 2.58 -26.95
C GLU A 45 -15.41 1.74 -26.25
N GLU A 46 -15.03 0.72 -25.49
CA GLU A 46 -15.97 -0.09 -24.71
C GLU A 46 -16.55 0.72 -23.56
N ILE A 47 -15.71 1.49 -22.87
CA ILE A 47 -16.17 2.43 -21.84
C ILE A 47 -17.17 3.42 -22.44
N ALA A 48 -16.85 4.02 -23.58
CA ALA A 48 -17.67 4.99 -24.30
C ALA A 48 -19.06 4.44 -24.64
N LYS A 49 -19.13 3.21 -25.18
CA LYS A 49 -20.41 2.50 -25.42
C LYS A 49 -21.20 2.34 -24.12
N LYS A 50 -20.56 1.92 -23.02
CA LYS A 50 -21.23 1.69 -21.73
C LYS A 50 -21.76 2.98 -21.11
N VAL A 51 -20.99 4.07 -21.23
CA VAL A 51 -21.32 5.38 -20.63
C VAL A 51 -22.01 6.33 -21.61
N LYS A 52 -22.39 5.85 -22.81
CA LYS A 52 -23.08 6.64 -23.86
C LYS A 52 -22.42 8.00 -24.12
N LEU A 53 -21.09 8.01 -24.22
CA LEU A 53 -20.28 9.17 -24.59
C LEU A 53 -19.43 8.84 -25.82
N SER A 54 -18.85 9.85 -26.45
CA SER A 54 -17.79 9.63 -27.44
C SER A 54 -16.50 9.19 -26.74
N GLN A 55 -15.64 8.45 -27.46
CA GLN A 55 -14.33 8.05 -26.95
C GLN A 55 -13.49 9.26 -26.51
N PRO A 56 -13.38 10.38 -27.27
CA PRO A 56 -12.65 11.56 -26.79
C PRO A 56 -13.21 12.14 -25.49
N SER A 57 -14.53 12.13 -25.29
CA SER A 57 -15.14 12.59 -24.04
C SER A 57 -14.78 11.68 -22.85
N VAL A 58 -14.70 10.37 -23.05
CA VAL A 58 -14.21 9.42 -22.03
C VAL A 58 -12.73 9.69 -21.72
N GLY A 59 -11.89 9.85 -22.75
CA GLY A 59 -10.47 10.16 -22.57
C GLY A 59 -10.24 11.44 -21.77
N ALA A 60 -11.01 12.50 -22.05
CA ALA A 60 -10.95 13.75 -21.28
C ALA A 60 -11.37 13.57 -19.81
N ARG A 61 -12.35 12.72 -19.53
CA ARG A 61 -12.77 12.40 -18.15
C ARG A 61 -11.73 11.60 -17.40
N ILE A 62 -11.15 10.56 -18.01
CA ILE A 62 -10.05 9.77 -17.42
C ILE A 62 -8.87 10.68 -17.09
N ARG A 63 -8.49 11.57 -18.02
CA ARG A 63 -7.43 12.55 -17.78
C ARG A 63 -7.75 13.46 -16.59
N LYS A 64 -8.96 14.01 -16.52
CA LYS A 64 -9.40 14.83 -15.37
C LYS A 64 -9.38 14.06 -14.05
N LEU A 65 -9.73 12.77 -14.05
CA LEU A 65 -9.67 11.92 -12.86
C LEU A 65 -8.23 11.74 -12.37
N HIS A 66 -7.27 11.61 -13.29
CA HIS A 66 -5.84 11.61 -12.95
C HIS A 66 -5.37 12.98 -12.44
N GLU A 67 -5.70 14.08 -13.14
CA GLU A 67 -5.33 15.44 -12.74
C GLU A 67 -5.86 15.80 -11.35
N LYS A 68 -7.07 15.34 -10.99
CA LYS A 68 -7.67 15.52 -9.66
C LYS A 68 -7.09 14.61 -8.58
N GLY A 69 -6.22 13.66 -8.92
CA GLY A 69 -5.72 12.65 -7.98
C GLY A 69 -6.81 11.67 -7.51
N VAL A 70 -7.89 11.50 -8.27
CA VAL A 70 -8.94 10.52 -7.98
C VAL A 70 -8.56 9.14 -8.53
N LEU A 71 -7.89 9.13 -9.67
CA LEU A 71 -7.39 7.92 -10.32
C LEU A 71 -5.86 7.93 -10.34
N TYR A 72 -5.27 6.88 -9.80
CA TYR A 72 -3.84 6.61 -9.90
C TYR A 72 -3.61 5.24 -10.54
N SER A 73 -2.58 5.16 -11.37
CA SER A 73 -2.09 3.90 -11.92
C SER A 73 -0.74 3.61 -11.28
N VAL A 74 -0.60 2.41 -10.73
CA VAL A 74 0.65 1.97 -10.11
C VAL A 74 1.08 0.68 -10.80
N ASN A 75 2.29 0.68 -11.34
CA ASN A 75 2.94 -0.55 -11.81
C ASN A 75 3.58 -1.22 -10.60
N GLY A 76 2.99 -2.31 -10.16
CA GLY A 76 3.48 -3.09 -9.04
C GLY A 76 3.70 -4.54 -9.42
N VAL A 77 4.36 -5.28 -8.54
CA VAL A 77 4.50 -6.72 -8.65
C VAL A 77 3.52 -7.41 -7.69
N ASN A 78 3.00 -8.56 -8.09
CA ASN A 78 2.20 -9.39 -7.20
C ASN A 78 3.14 -10.17 -6.26
N PHE A 79 3.10 -9.86 -4.96
CA PHE A 79 4.01 -10.43 -3.97
C PHE A 79 3.93 -11.96 -3.89
N ARG A 80 2.75 -12.54 -4.16
CA ARG A 80 2.54 -14.00 -4.23
C ARG A 80 3.32 -14.60 -5.40
N THR A 81 3.28 -13.96 -6.56
CA THR A 81 3.92 -14.45 -7.79
C THR A 81 5.44 -14.39 -7.71
N VAL A 82 6.00 -13.36 -7.07
CA VAL A 82 7.45 -13.16 -6.96
C VAL A 82 8.05 -13.69 -5.66
N ASN A 83 7.30 -14.49 -4.90
CA ASN A 83 7.72 -15.11 -3.64
C ASN A 83 8.32 -14.13 -2.61
N LEU A 84 7.61 -13.02 -2.41
CA LEU A 84 7.97 -12.02 -1.40
C LEU A 84 7.09 -12.12 -0.17
N SER A 85 7.74 -12.14 0.99
CA SER A 85 7.09 -12.10 2.29
C SER A 85 6.84 -10.66 2.71
N LEU A 86 5.64 -10.37 3.23
CA LEU A 86 5.27 -9.07 3.79
C LEU A 86 5.30 -9.13 5.32
N ALA A 87 6.04 -8.22 5.94
CA ALA A 87 5.98 -7.95 7.37
C ALA A 87 5.14 -6.70 7.64
N LYS A 88 4.26 -6.80 8.65
CA LYS A 88 3.59 -5.68 9.30
C LYS A 88 4.25 -5.46 10.65
N VAL A 89 4.74 -4.25 10.89
CA VAL A 89 5.44 -3.89 12.12
C VAL A 89 4.71 -2.74 12.78
N ASP A 90 4.04 -3.01 13.89
CA ASP A 90 3.42 -1.96 14.69
C ASP A 90 4.42 -1.45 15.73
N VAL A 91 4.48 -0.12 15.89
CA VAL A 91 5.50 0.56 16.68
C VAL A 91 4.84 1.66 17.50
N ASN A 92 5.22 1.76 18.77
CA ASN A 92 4.99 2.93 19.59
C ASN A 92 6.25 3.79 19.60
N ALA A 93 6.26 4.85 18.80
CA ALA A 93 7.40 5.75 18.68
C ALA A 93 7.16 7.08 19.42
N THR A 94 8.19 7.66 20.02
CA THR A 94 8.14 9.04 20.54
C THR A 94 8.09 10.07 19.41
N ASN A 95 8.67 9.74 18.26
CA ASN A 95 8.67 10.57 17.07
C ASN A 95 8.53 9.70 15.81
N THR A 96 7.30 9.55 15.34
CA THR A 96 6.96 8.71 14.17
C THR A 96 7.63 9.23 12.89
N THR A 97 7.61 10.54 12.65
CA THR A 97 8.20 11.16 11.47
C THR A 97 9.71 10.94 11.37
N ALA A 98 10.42 10.97 12.50
CA ALA A 98 11.85 10.69 12.53
C ALA A 98 12.14 9.23 12.14
N ILE A 99 11.39 8.27 12.68
CA ILE A 99 11.51 6.86 12.32
C ILE A 99 11.22 6.63 10.83
N ILE A 100 10.14 7.22 10.29
CA ILE A 100 9.80 7.06 8.87
C ILE A 100 10.93 7.58 7.96
N LYS A 101 11.56 8.70 8.32
CA LYS A 101 12.69 9.27 7.55
C LYS A 101 13.91 8.35 7.51
N GLU A 102 14.13 7.53 8.53
CA GLU A 102 15.25 6.57 8.58
C GLU A 102 15.10 5.46 7.51
N PHE A 103 13.88 5.20 7.03
CA PHE A 103 13.60 4.19 6.01
C PHE A 103 13.36 4.76 4.60
N LYS A 104 13.52 6.07 4.39
CA LYS A 104 13.21 6.73 3.10
C LYS A 104 13.90 6.07 1.90
N ASP A 105 15.14 5.64 2.09
CA ASP A 105 15.97 5.04 1.04
C ASP A 105 16.09 3.50 1.19
N CYS A 106 15.29 2.89 2.08
CA CYS A 106 15.31 1.45 2.29
C CYS A 106 14.49 0.75 1.19
N PRO A 107 15.09 -0.14 0.36
CA PRO A 107 14.37 -0.81 -0.71
C PRO A 107 13.33 -1.84 -0.21
N PHE A 108 13.50 -2.31 1.02
CA PHE A 108 12.57 -3.24 1.67
C PHE A 108 11.38 -2.53 2.31
N PHE A 109 11.43 -1.21 2.45
CA PHE A 109 10.36 -0.41 3.04
C PHE A 109 9.26 -0.14 2.01
N ILE A 110 8.04 -0.59 2.30
CA ILE A 110 6.89 -0.50 1.41
C ILE A 110 6.05 0.73 1.73
N ASN A 111 5.67 0.90 3.00
CA ASN A 111 4.85 2.03 3.43
C ASN A 111 4.87 2.20 4.96
N ALA A 112 4.48 3.39 5.41
CA ALA A 112 4.24 3.69 6.82
C ALA A 112 2.89 4.37 7.00
N LEU A 113 2.15 3.96 8.02
CA LEU A 113 0.88 4.54 8.43
C LEU A 113 1.01 5.04 9.86
N ILE A 114 0.78 6.33 10.07
CA ILE A 114 0.60 6.89 11.41
C ILE A 114 -0.83 6.57 11.83
N THR A 115 -1.01 5.94 12.99
CA THR A 115 -2.32 5.44 13.44
C THR A 115 -2.66 5.96 14.84
N SER A 116 -3.94 6.00 15.19
CA SER A 116 -4.42 6.49 16.49
C SER A 116 -4.75 5.35 17.47
N GLY A 117 -4.15 4.18 17.28
CA GLY A 117 -4.49 2.95 18.00
C GLY A 117 -3.57 2.67 19.20
N LYS A 118 -3.52 1.39 19.60
CA LYS A 118 -2.54 0.89 20.59
C LYS A 118 -1.11 1.26 20.20
N TYR A 119 -0.83 1.17 18.90
CA TYR A 119 0.40 1.61 18.28
C TYR A 119 0.15 2.91 17.52
N ASN A 120 1.14 3.79 17.48
CA ASN A 120 1.04 5.07 16.77
C ASN A 120 1.69 5.07 15.38
N LEU A 121 2.35 3.97 15.00
CA LEU A 121 3.00 3.77 13.71
C LEU A 121 2.87 2.31 13.27
N CYS A 122 2.54 2.09 11.99
CA CYS A 122 2.51 0.78 11.35
C CYS A 122 3.38 0.82 10.09
N LEU A 123 4.40 -0.02 10.03
CA LEU A 123 5.34 -0.11 8.92
C LEU A 123 5.08 -1.40 8.14
N PHE A 124 5.23 -1.33 6.82
CA PHE A 124 5.22 -2.50 5.94
C PHE A 124 6.60 -2.69 5.34
N PHE A 125 7.13 -3.90 5.47
CA PHE A 125 8.39 -4.30 4.85
C PHE A 125 8.21 -5.53 3.98
N THR A 126 9.04 -5.69 2.96
CA THR A 126 9.06 -6.87 2.11
C THR A 126 10.45 -7.47 1.99
N ALA A 127 10.58 -8.79 1.90
CA ALA A 127 11.82 -9.47 1.53
C ALA A 127 11.54 -10.89 1.01
N THR A 128 12.52 -11.51 0.37
CA THR A 128 12.48 -12.93 -0.01
C THR A 128 12.76 -13.87 1.16
N ASP A 129 13.42 -13.38 2.21
CA ASP A 129 13.83 -14.15 3.39
C ASP A 129 13.29 -13.50 4.68
N LEU A 130 12.70 -14.33 5.55
CA LEU A 130 12.23 -13.92 6.86
C LEU A 130 13.36 -13.38 7.74
N LYS A 131 14.55 -14.00 7.69
CA LYS A 131 15.69 -13.55 8.51
C LYS A 131 16.06 -12.10 8.19
N ARG A 132 15.96 -11.71 6.92
CA ARG A 132 16.20 -10.34 6.49
C ARG A 132 15.16 -9.36 7.07
N LEU A 133 13.89 -9.75 7.11
CA LEU A 133 12.83 -8.94 7.72
C LEU A 133 13.07 -8.77 9.24
N GLU A 134 13.38 -9.85 9.93
CA GLU A 134 13.69 -9.81 11.37
C GLU A 134 14.93 -8.95 11.64
N GLY A 135 15.99 -9.10 10.83
CA GLY A 135 17.19 -8.30 10.93
C GLY A 135 16.92 -6.80 10.76
N ILE A 136 16.11 -6.40 9.78
CA ILE A 136 15.69 -5.00 9.60
C ILE A 136 15.02 -4.48 10.88
N VAL A 137 14.08 -5.22 11.45
CA VAL A 137 13.36 -4.81 12.66
C VAL A 137 14.30 -4.73 13.87
N ASN A 138 15.20 -5.70 14.02
CA ASN A 138 16.14 -5.76 15.13
C ASN A 138 17.14 -4.61 15.10
N CYS A 139 17.77 -4.39 13.95
CA CYS A 139 18.81 -3.37 13.78
C CYS A 139 18.24 -1.95 13.88
N HIS A 140 17.07 -1.69 13.27
CA HIS A 140 16.58 -0.31 13.11
C HIS A 140 15.53 0.12 14.13
N LEU A 141 14.78 -0.82 14.72
CA LEU A 141 13.66 -0.49 15.60
C LEU A 141 13.92 -0.91 17.04
N ARG A 142 14.35 -2.14 17.33
CA ARG A 142 14.48 -2.64 18.72
C ARG A 142 15.51 -1.87 19.56
N GLY A 143 16.61 -1.42 18.94
CA GLY A 143 17.63 -0.60 19.61
C GLY A 143 17.40 0.92 19.51
N ASN A 144 16.31 1.36 18.87
CA ASN A 144 16.13 2.77 18.57
C ASN A 144 15.56 3.51 19.78
N PRO A 145 16.23 4.57 20.30
CA PRO A 145 15.77 5.28 21.50
C PRO A 145 14.43 5.99 21.31
N LYS A 146 13.98 6.16 20.06
CA LYS A 146 12.68 6.74 19.74
C LYS A 146 11.57 5.70 19.72
N VAL A 147 11.86 4.42 19.94
CA VAL A 147 10.89 3.32 19.92
C VAL A 147 10.71 2.77 21.33
N LYS A 148 9.45 2.63 21.75
CA LYS A 148 9.08 2.11 23.07
C LYS A 148 8.62 0.66 23.02
N GLU A 149 7.82 0.32 22.01
CA GLU A 149 7.25 -1.01 21.83
C GLU A 149 7.19 -1.35 20.35
N ILE A 150 7.31 -2.63 20.04
CA ILE A 150 7.27 -3.18 18.69
C ILE A 150 6.47 -4.48 18.70
N GLU A 151 5.64 -4.66 17.67
CA GLU A 151 4.97 -5.92 17.36
C GLU A 151 5.22 -6.27 15.90
N LEU A 152 5.95 -7.36 15.65
CA LEU A 152 6.23 -7.88 14.30
C LEU A 152 5.23 -8.99 13.95
N ASN A 153 4.53 -8.81 12.83
CA ASN A 153 3.58 -9.76 12.28
C ASN A 153 3.99 -10.13 10.85
N ILE A 154 4.21 -11.41 10.59
CA ILE A 154 4.47 -11.92 9.24
C ILE A 154 3.14 -12.28 8.59
N VAL A 155 2.88 -11.73 7.41
CA VAL A 155 1.64 -12.00 6.68
C VAL A 155 1.76 -13.35 5.97
N ILE A 156 1.05 -14.34 6.49
CA ILE A 156 1.03 -15.71 5.96
C ILE A 156 0.24 -15.79 4.64
N THR A 157 -0.87 -15.07 4.55
CA THR A 157 -1.74 -15.10 3.36
C THR A 157 -2.56 -13.82 3.23
N SER A 158 -2.93 -13.51 2.00
CA SER A 158 -3.84 -12.41 1.66
C SER A 158 -5.09 -12.97 0.96
N ALA A 159 -6.25 -12.42 1.28
CA ALA A 159 -7.53 -12.81 0.65
C ALA A 159 -7.62 -12.40 -0.83
N LYS A 160 -6.80 -11.42 -1.25
CA LYS A 160 -6.69 -10.91 -2.62
C LYS A 160 -5.21 -10.74 -2.95
N ASP A 161 -4.92 -10.59 -4.24
CA ASP A 161 -3.57 -10.24 -4.69
C ASP A 161 -3.12 -8.92 -4.10
N LEU A 162 -1.87 -8.91 -3.61
CA LEU A 162 -1.21 -7.72 -3.11
C LEU A 162 -0.22 -7.25 -4.17
N VAL A 163 -0.67 -6.28 -4.98
CA VAL A 163 0.13 -5.65 -6.03
C VAL A 163 0.63 -4.32 -5.51
N LEU A 164 1.94 -4.22 -5.31
CA LEU A 164 2.57 -3.02 -4.77
C LEU A 164 3.78 -2.62 -5.62
N PRO A 165 4.04 -1.31 -5.75
CA PRO A 165 5.24 -0.84 -6.42
C PRO A 165 6.45 -1.30 -5.62
N MET A 166 7.47 -1.77 -6.32
CA MET A 166 8.73 -2.15 -5.71
C MET A 166 9.87 -1.45 -6.41
N ASN A 167 10.81 -0.96 -5.61
CA ASN A 167 12.07 -0.45 -6.12
C ASN A 167 13.01 -1.66 -6.30
N ILE A 168 13.05 -2.19 -7.52
CA ILE A 168 13.89 -3.32 -7.89
C ILE A 168 15.08 -2.76 -8.67
N ASP A 169 16.02 -2.14 -7.96
CA ASP A 169 17.28 -1.68 -8.55
C ASP A 169 18.42 -2.53 -7.99
N TYR A 170 18.52 -3.77 -8.48
CA TYR A 170 19.51 -4.77 -8.05
C TYR A 170 20.96 -4.34 -8.37
N GLU A 171 21.16 -3.46 -9.34
CA GLU A 171 22.47 -2.92 -9.75
C GLU A 171 22.96 -1.81 -8.80
N ASN A 172 22.05 -1.21 -8.03
CA ASN A 172 22.36 -0.20 -7.06
C ASN A 172 22.89 -0.84 -5.78
N LYS A 173 24.21 -0.92 -5.67
CA LYS A 173 24.92 -1.43 -4.48
C LYS A 173 24.48 -0.75 -3.17
N ASN A 174 23.90 0.45 -3.21
CA ASN A 174 23.35 1.15 -2.03
C ASN A 174 21.96 0.63 -1.59
N GLN A 175 21.25 -0.13 -2.44
CA GLN A 175 20.03 -0.85 -2.05
C GLN A 175 20.37 -2.21 -1.43
N VAL A 176 21.45 -2.85 -1.89
CA VAL A 176 21.94 -4.11 -1.32
C VAL A 176 22.54 -3.88 0.07
N ASN A 177 23.32 -2.81 0.22
CA ASN A 177 23.82 -2.34 1.51
C ASN A 177 22.88 -1.30 2.09
N CYS A 178 21.96 -1.74 2.97
CA CYS A 178 21.31 -0.80 3.86
C CYS A 178 22.40 0.06 4.54
N PRO A 179 22.34 1.40 4.48
CA PRO A 179 23.38 2.28 5.01
C PRO A 179 23.61 2.14 6.52
N GLN A 180 22.81 1.33 7.22
CA GLN A 180 22.99 1.01 8.63
C GLN A 180 23.49 -0.45 8.88
N ASN A 181 24.34 -0.99 8.01
CA ASN A 181 25.03 -2.28 8.22
C ASN A 181 24.12 -3.53 8.36
N CYS A 182 23.06 -3.65 7.55
CA CYS A 182 22.33 -4.93 7.46
C CYS A 182 23.12 -6.04 6.71
N SER A 183 24.35 -5.78 6.28
CA SER A 183 25.20 -6.69 5.52
C SER A 183 25.83 -7.83 6.35
N HIS A 184 25.66 -7.83 7.68
CA HIS A 184 26.28 -8.80 8.58
C HIS A 184 25.33 -9.85 9.17
N ILE A 185 24.09 -9.94 8.68
CA ILE A 185 23.07 -10.86 9.24
C ILE A 185 23.35 -12.33 8.88
N GLU A 186 24.37 -12.63 8.07
CA GLU A 186 24.72 -14.02 7.70
C GLU A 186 25.50 -14.80 8.77
N ASP A 187 26.12 -14.17 9.78
CA ASP A 187 27.15 -14.83 10.62
C ASP A 187 26.93 -14.88 12.14
N GLU A 188 25.83 -14.37 12.71
CA GLU A 188 25.57 -14.58 14.14
C GLU A 188 24.51 -15.66 14.36
N THR A 189 25.00 -16.88 14.61
CA THR A 189 24.28 -17.93 15.32
C THR A 189 23.64 -17.33 16.56
N ILE A 190 22.32 -17.16 16.54
CA ILE A 190 21.51 -16.86 17.72
C ILE A 190 21.67 -18.06 18.67
N SER A 191 22.60 -17.91 19.61
CA SER A 191 22.74 -18.78 20.76
C SER A 191 21.58 -18.46 21.69
N VAL A 192 20.51 -19.23 21.60
CA VAL A 192 19.39 -19.13 22.54
C VAL A 192 19.90 -19.64 23.90
N HIS A 193 19.90 -18.76 24.91
CA HIS A 193 19.90 -19.13 26.32
C HIS A 193 18.58 -18.66 26.92
#